data_AF-A0A6C0B0X6-F1
#
_entry.id   AF-A0A6C0B0X6-F1
#
_cell.length_a   1.000
_cell.length_b   1.000
_cell.length_c   1.000
_cell.angle_alpha   90.00
_cell.angle_beta   90.00
_cell.angle_gamma   90.00
#
_symmetry.space_group_name_H-M   'P 1'
#
loop_
_entity.id
_entity.type
_entity.pdbx_description
1 polymer ?
#
loop_
_entity_poly.entity_id
_entity_poly.type
_entity_poly.pdbx_seq_one_letter_code
_entity_poly.pdbx_strand_id
1 'polypeptide(L)' 'MPNKTLKVGSRRQVFNGSAEKTPGGLTKSDLIKNKHGRIVSAKKHHTMRRKTD' A
#
# COMPACT_ATOMS: atom_id res chain seq x y z
N MET A 1 22.33 -2.58 13.84
CA MET A 1 21.88 -3.49 12.76
C MET A 1 21.32 -2.64 11.64
N PRO A 2 21.85 -2.68 10.41
CA PRO A 2 21.23 -1.96 9.30
C PRO A 2 19.80 -2.51 9.15
N ASN A 3 18.80 -1.65 9.32
CA ASN A 3 17.40 -1.99 9.07
C ASN A 3 17.30 -2.36 7.59
N LYS A 4 17.37 -3.66 7.28
CA LYS A 4 17.32 -4.16 5.90
C LYS A 4 15.89 -4.00 5.41
N THR A 5 15.59 -2.83 4.88
CA THR A 5 14.35 -2.55 4.16
C THR A 5 14.31 -3.45 2.93
N LEU A 6 13.29 -4.29 2.85
CA LEU A 6 13.11 -5.18 1.72
C LEU A 6 12.78 -4.37 0.47
N LYS A 7 13.46 -4.65 -0.65
CA LYS A 7 13.19 -3.95 -1.92
C LYS A 7 11.75 -4.20 -2.41
N VAL A 8 11.20 -5.37 -2.11
CA VAL A 8 9.81 -5.76 -2.41
C VAL A 8 9.22 -6.48 -1.20
N GLY A 9 8.00 -6.11 -0.80
CA GLY A 9 7.30 -6.74 0.33
C GLY A 9 5.79 -6.65 0.24
N SER A 10 5.10 -7.22 1.22
CA SER A 10 3.63 -7.11 1.31
C SER A 10 3.20 -5.65 1.53
N ARG A 11 1.94 -5.33 1.22
CA ARG A 11 1.36 -4.01 1.49
C ARG A 11 1.54 -3.57 2.94
N ARG A 12 1.45 -4.51 3.89
CA ARG A 12 1.68 -4.25 5.32
C ARG A 12 3.13 -3.89 5.62
N GLN A 13 4.09 -4.62 5.03
CA GLN A 13 5.51 -4.31 5.19
C GLN A 13 5.86 -2.94 4.61
N VAL A 14 5.32 -2.61 3.44
CA VAL A 14 5.52 -1.29 2.80
C VAL A 14 4.91 -0.17 3.64
N PHE A 15 3.68 -0.35 4.13
CA PHE A 15 3.02 0.63 4.98
C PHE A 15 3.77 0.87 6.31
N ASN A 16 4.32 -0.20 6.89
CA ASN A 16 5.11 -0.15 8.11
C ASN A 16 6.56 0.33 7.89
N GLY A 17 7.00 0.51 6.64
CA GLY A 17 8.37 0.94 6.32
C GLY A 17 9.42 -0.18 6.35
N SER A 18 9.01 -1.44 6.48
CA SER A 18 9.92 -2.60 6.38
C SER A 18 10.23 -3.00 4.93
N ALA A 19 9.52 -2.42 3.96
CA ALA A 19 9.76 -2.62 2.54
C ALA A 19 9.56 -1.33 1.73
N GLU A 20 10.27 -1.19 0.61
CA GLU A 20 10.20 -0.01 -0.26
C GLU A 20 8.91 0.02 -1.10
N LYS A 21 8.58 -1.12 -1.72
CA LYS A 21 7.43 -1.26 -2.63
C LYS A 21 6.80 -2.64 -2.60
N THR A 22 5.59 -2.74 -3.12
CA THR A 22 4.88 -4.02 -3.31
C THR A 22 5.34 -4.72 -4.59
N PRO A 23 5.03 -6.02 -4.80
CA PRO A 23 5.31 -6.69 -6.07
C PRO A 23 4.72 -5.98 -7.29
N GLY A 24 3.60 -5.26 -7.10
CA GLY A 24 2.96 -4.43 -8.13
C GLY A 24 3.46 -2.99 -8.18
N GLY A 25 4.61 -2.66 -7.58
CA GLY A 25 5.23 -1.35 -7.65
C GLY A 25 4.65 -0.27 -6.73
N LEU A 26 3.57 -0.55 -5.99
CA LEU A 26 2.98 0.44 -5.07
C LEU A 26 3.93 0.76 -3.91
N THR A 27 4.11 2.04 -3.64
CA THR A 27 4.88 2.57 -2.51
C THR A 27 3.97 2.93 -1.34
N LYS A 28 4.54 3.38 -0.22
CA LYS A 28 3.76 3.76 0.97
C LYS A 28 2.75 4.89 0.69
N SER A 29 3.11 5.87 -0.15
CA SER A 29 2.19 6.96 -0.54
C SER A 29 1.01 6.49 -1.38
N ASP A 30 1.16 5.36 -2.07
CA ASP A 30 0.09 4.77 -2.90
C ASP A 30 -0.88 3.88 -2.11
N LEU A 31 -0.60 3.67 -0.81
CA LEU A 31 -1.35 2.78 0.07
C LEU A 31 -2.10 3.56 1.14
N ILE A 32 -3.35 3.16 1.40
CA ILE A 32 -4.17 3.72 2.48
C ILE A 32 -4.73 2.58 3.32
N LYS A 33 -5.00 2.87 4.60
CA LYS A 33 -5.79 1.99 5.45
C LYS A 33 -7.26 2.38 5.32
N ASN A 34 -8.11 1.47 4.88
CA ASN A 34 -9.55 1.70 4.79
C ASN A 34 -10.23 1.61 6.17
N LYS A 35 -11.53 1.93 6.23
CA LYS A 35 -12.33 1.86 7.47
C LYS A 35 -12.38 0.46 8.12
N HIS A 36 -12.12 -0.60 7.35
CA HIS A 36 -12.06 -1.99 7.82
C HIS A 36 -10.65 -2.43 8.23
N GLY A 37 -9.70 -1.48 8.32
CA GLY A 37 -8.33 -1.74 8.72
C GLY A 37 -7.45 -2.42 7.66
N ARG A 38 -7.94 -2.60 6.43
CA ARG A 38 -7.17 -3.21 5.33
C ARG A 38 -6.33 -2.17 4.61
N ILE A 39 -5.10 -2.54 4.27
CA ILE A 39 -4.19 -1.70 3.48
C ILE A 39 -4.47 -1.95 1.99
N VAL A 40 -5.01 -0.95 1.32
CA VAL A 40 -5.45 -1.00 -0.09
C VAL A 40 -4.78 0.11 -0.90
N SER A 41 -4.82 0.02 -2.23
CA SER A 41 -4.35 1.10 -3.10
C SER A 41 -5.25 2.33 -2.97
N ALA A 42 -4.65 3.51 -2.80
CA ALA A 42 -5.31 4.81 -2.78
C ALA A 42 -6.14 5.00 -4.06
N LYS A 43 -5.51 4.82 -5.23
CA LYS A 43 -6.18 4.99 -6.53
C LYS A 43 -7.45 4.16 -6.63
N LYS A 44 -7.37 2.86 -6.30
CA LYS A 44 -8.53 1.94 -6.36
C LYS A 44 -9.64 2.33 -5.36
N HIS A 45 -9.27 2.77 -4.16
CA HIS A 45 -10.23 3.21 -3.16
C HIS A 45 -11.02 4.45 -3.61
N HIS A 46 -10.36 5.39 -4.29
CA HIS A 46 -11.01 6.61 -4.79
C HIS A 46 -11.81 6.40 -6.07
N THR A 47 -11.38 5.51 -6.97
CA THR A 47 -12.10 5.23 -8.22
C THR A 47 -13.32 4.34 -8.00
N MET A 48 -13.29 3.39 -7.06
CA MET A 48 -14.46 2.55 -6.74
C MET A 48 -15.66 3.36 -6.25
N ARG A 49 -15.43 4.44 -5.51
CA ARG A 49 -16.51 5.33 -5.03
C ARG A 49 -17.11 6.21 -6.14
N ARG A 50 -16.45 6.28 -7.30
CA ARG A 50 -16.87 7.09 -8.47
C ARG A 50 -17.50 6.27 -9.60
N LYS A 51 -17.61 4.95 -9.46
CA LYS A 51 -18.30 4.11 -10.45
C LYS A 51 -19.80 4.10 -10.15
N THR A 52 -20.48 5.11 -10.64
CA THR A 52 -21.93 5.16 -10.81
C THR A 52 -22.17 5.83 -12.16
N ASP A 53 -22.37 4.99 -13.17
CA ASP A 53 -23.21 5.23 -14.36
C ASP A 53 -23.73 3.86 -14.81
#